data_AF-A0A7V0NHP9-F1
#
_entry.id   AF-A0A7V0NHP9-F1
#
_cell.length_a   1.000
_cell.length_b   1.000
_cell.length_c   1.000
_cell.angle_alpha   90.00
_cell.angle_beta   90.00
_cell.angle_gamma   90.00
#
_symmetry.space_group_name_H-M   'P 1'
#
loop_
_entity.id
_entity.type
_entity.pdbx_description
1 polymer ?
#
loop_
_entity_poly.entity_id
_entity_poly.type
_entity_poly.pdbx_seq_one_letter_code
_entity_poly.pdbx_strand_id
1 'polypeptide(L)'
;ADDIFDVIEEEVTEDIQKAGGVTPLEISYVAASPFMLYKKRVFWLSFLAVSGFLTSTVIAYFQNTLSAVIALAFFIPVLIGTGGNTSNQVSALVIRALATGELTLNRWFEVVKKELVVGFLLGITIGILLSLWGYWKGGPQIGPVVGVSVILIVIWSNLVGGLLPIILTRIGLDPAFISSPLLSTLLDITGLLIYFMVANVMLLK
;
A
#
# COMPACT_ATOMS: atom_id res chain seq x y z
N ALA A 1 -4.92 -18.77 34.43
CA ALA A 1 -5.66 -19.01 33.17
C ALA A 1 -6.10 -17.68 32.60
N ASP A 2 -6.72 -16.81 33.42
CA ASP A 2 -6.96 -15.38 33.10
C ASP A 2 -5.72 -14.67 32.56
N ASP A 3 -4.59 -14.71 33.26
CA ASP A 3 -3.39 -13.94 32.87
C ASP A 3 -2.86 -14.21 31.45
N ILE A 4 -3.06 -15.41 30.89
CA ILE A 4 -2.61 -15.73 29.53
C ILE A 4 -3.62 -15.23 28.50
N PHE A 5 -4.92 -15.32 28.81
CA PHE A 5 -5.96 -14.82 27.92
C PHE A 5 -5.91 -13.29 27.80
N ASP A 6 -5.69 -12.60 28.92
CA ASP A 6 -5.58 -11.14 28.96
C ASP A 6 -4.39 -10.65 28.12
N VAL A 7 -3.22 -11.27 28.26
CA VAL A 7 -2.03 -10.92 27.46
C VAL A 7 -2.26 -11.14 25.97
N ILE A 8 -2.92 -12.23 25.58
CA ILE A 8 -3.25 -12.48 24.17
C ILE A 8 -4.19 -11.41 23.63
N GLU A 9 -5.19 -11.00 24.41
CA GLU A 9 -6.14 -9.95 24.01
C GLU A 9 -5.46 -8.59 23.85
N GLU A 10 -4.54 -8.24 24.77
CA GLU A 10 -3.74 -7.02 24.71
C GLU A 10 -2.84 -6.98 23.47
N GLU A 11 -2.10 -8.05 23.18
CA GLU A 11 -1.23 -8.15 22.00
C GLU A 11 -2.02 -8.04 20.69
N VAL A 12 -3.15 -8.73 20.58
CA VAL A 12 -4.04 -8.62 19.39
C VAL A 12 -4.57 -7.19 19.23
N THR A 13 -4.91 -6.53 20.34
CA THR A 13 -5.39 -5.15 20.32
C THR A 13 -4.28 -4.18 19.91
N GLU A 14 -3.07 -4.38 20.43
CA GLU A 14 -1.89 -3.60 20.08
C GLU A 14 -1.57 -3.71 18.58
N ASP A 15 -1.55 -4.92 18.03
CA ASP A 15 -1.30 -5.18 16.62
C ASP A 15 -2.33 -4.48 15.71
N ILE A 16 -3.61 -4.54 16.07
CA ILE A 16 -4.68 -3.84 15.33
C ILE A 16 -4.45 -2.33 15.33
N GLN A 17 -4.05 -1.76 16.47
CA GLN A 17 -3.82 -0.32 16.59
C GLN A 17 -2.56 0.13 15.83
N LYS A 18 -1.46 -0.63 15.93
CA LYS A 18 -0.24 -0.41 15.14
C LYS A 18 -0.52 -0.49 13.63
N ALA A 19 -1.28 -1.49 13.19
CA ALA A 19 -1.67 -1.65 11.79
C ALA A 19 -2.46 -0.43 11.26
N GLY A 20 -3.20 0.26 12.13
CA GLY A 20 -3.92 1.51 11.83
C GLY A 20 -3.05 2.78 11.85
N GLY A 21 -1.76 2.68 12.22
CA GLY A 21 -0.87 3.83 12.37
C GLY A 21 -1.17 4.63 13.63
N VAL A 22 -1.55 3.95 14.71
CA VAL A 22 -1.88 4.54 16.01
C VAL A 22 -0.91 3.98 17.04
N THR A 23 -0.35 4.87 17.88
CA THR A 23 0.38 4.40 19.07
C THR A 23 -0.60 3.70 20.01
N PRO A 24 -0.30 2.48 20.51
CA PRO A 24 -1.25 1.72 21.31
C PRO A 24 -1.81 2.49 22.52
N LEU A 25 -3.11 2.31 22.77
CA LEU A 25 -3.83 2.87 23.90
C LEU A 25 -3.65 1.98 25.13
N GLU A 26 -3.33 2.60 26.26
CA GLU A 26 -3.21 1.92 27.57
C GLU A 26 -4.56 1.84 28.32
N ILE A 27 -5.60 2.51 27.80
CA ILE A 27 -6.93 2.55 28.39
C ILE A 27 -7.98 2.39 27.28
N SER A 28 -9.22 2.08 27.68
CA SER A 28 -10.33 1.94 26.72
C SER A 28 -10.58 3.24 25.95
N TYR A 29 -10.99 3.11 24.68
CA TYR A 29 -11.29 4.25 23.81
C TYR A 29 -12.32 5.21 24.43
N VAL A 30 -13.32 4.69 25.13
CA VAL A 30 -14.38 5.49 25.77
C VAL A 30 -13.85 6.31 26.95
N ALA A 31 -12.84 5.79 27.67
CA ALA A 31 -12.20 6.49 28.77
C ALA A 31 -11.13 7.50 28.29
N ALA A 32 -10.61 7.33 27.07
CA ALA A 32 -9.59 8.21 26.51
C ALA A 32 -10.14 9.60 26.20
N SER A 33 -9.49 10.64 26.74
CA SER A 33 -9.84 12.02 26.41
C SER A 33 -9.46 12.35 24.96
N PRO A 34 -10.15 13.31 24.31
CA PRO A 34 -9.82 13.74 22.96
C PRO A 34 -8.35 14.14 22.79
N PHE A 35 -7.75 14.76 23.80
CA PHE A 35 -6.34 15.18 23.76
C PHE A 35 -5.35 14.01 23.84
N MET A 36 -5.70 12.94 24.57
CA MET A 36 -4.91 11.71 24.58
C MET A 36 -4.94 11.05 23.20
N LEU A 37 -6.13 10.91 22.61
CA LEU A 37 -6.29 10.34 21.26
C LEU A 37 -5.54 11.16 20.22
N TYR A 38 -5.58 12.50 20.32
CA TYR A 38 -4.78 13.40 19.49
C TYR A 38 -3.28 13.07 19.60
N LYS A 39 -2.71 12.98 20.81
CA LYS A 39 -1.29 12.67 21.00
C LYS A 39 -0.88 11.31 20.43
N LYS A 40 -1.74 10.29 20.57
CA LYS A 40 -1.50 8.93 20.07
C LYS A 40 -1.57 8.82 18.54
N ARG A 41 -2.11 9.83 17.84
CA ARG A 41 -2.29 9.84 16.37
C ARG A 41 -1.49 10.91 15.64
N VAL A 42 -1.28 12.08 16.27
CA VAL A 42 -0.75 13.27 15.58
C VAL A 42 0.64 13.04 15.03
N PHE A 43 1.52 12.36 15.77
CA PHE A 43 2.88 12.08 15.30
C PHE A 43 2.86 11.28 13.99
N TRP A 44 2.12 10.16 13.96
CA TRP A 44 1.98 9.31 12.78
C TRP A 44 1.30 10.03 11.63
N LEU A 45 0.18 10.73 11.87
CA LEU A 45 -0.53 11.46 10.83
C LEU A 45 0.30 12.61 10.25
N SER A 46 1.05 13.34 11.08
CA SER A 46 1.96 14.39 10.62
C SER A 46 3.11 13.82 9.83
N PHE A 47 3.70 12.70 10.28
CA PHE A 47 4.75 12.00 9.53
C PHE A 47 4.24 11.56 8.14
N LEU A 48 3.07 10.91 8.09
CA LEU A 48 2.44 10.46 6.85
C LEU A 48 2.11 11.63 5.91
N ALA A 49 1.57 12.72 6.45
CA ALA A 49 1.26 13.93 5.69
C ALA A 49 2.53 14.54 5.06
N VAL A 50 3.62 14.61 5.82
CA VAL A 50 4.92 15.10 5.31
C VAL A 50 5.49 14.14 4.27
N SER A 51 5.40 12.83 4.47
CA SER A 51 5.84 11.85 3.47
C SER A 51 5.02 11.93 2.17
N GLY A 52 3.77 12.40 2.23
CA GLY A 52 2.96 12.70 1.05
C GLY A 52 3.56 13.76 0.11
N PHE A 53 4.46 14.63 0.60
CA PHE A 53 5.22 15.54 -0.28
C PHE A 53 6.18 14.82 -1.23
N LEU A 54 6.55 13.57 -0.94
CA LEU A 54 7.32 12.76 -1.88
C LEU A 54 6.48 12.41 -3.11
N THR A 55 5.20 12.08 -2.91
CA THR A 55 4.24 11.84 -4.00
C THR A 55 4.07 13.09 -4.86
N SER A 56 3.95 14.28 -4.27
CA SER A 56 3.87 15.54 -5.03
C SER A 56 5.16 15.83 -5.82
N THR A 57 6.32 15.46 -5.26
CA THR A 57 7.61 15.58 -5.96
C THR A 57 7.67 14.70 -7.21
N VAL A 58 7.14 13.47 -7.14
CA VAL A 58 7.03 12.58 -8.32
C VAL A 58 6.14 13.21 -9.40
N ILE A 59 4.98 13.76 -9.02
CA ILE A 59 4.10 14.45 -9.98
C ILE A 59 4.82 15.65 -10.62
N ALA A 60 5.52 16.46 -9.82
CA ALA A 60 6.27 17.61 -10.31
C ALA A 60 7.40 17.22 -11.27
N TYR A 61 8.09 16.09 -11.01
CA TYR A 61 9.10 15.55 -11.93
C TYR A 61 8.49 15.20 -13.29
N PHE A 62 7.29 14.63 -13.33
CA PHE A 62 6.57 14.29 -14.56
C PHE A 62 5.62 15.39 -15.06
N GLN A 63 5.79 16.65 -14.63
CA GLN A 63 4.91 17.75 -15.04
C GLN A 63 4.80 17.90 -16.56
N ASN A 64 5.90 17.71 -17.30
CA ASN A 64 5.90 17.83 -18.76
C ASN A 64 5.04 16.73 -19.41
N THR A 65 5.10 15.51 -18.89
CA THR A 65 4.24 14.40 -19.31
C THR A 65 2.77 14.70 -19.03
N LEU A 66 2.48 15.23 -17.84
CA LEU A 66 1.13 15.58 -17.44
C LEU A 66 0.54 16.75 -18.23
N SER A 67 1.36 17.76 -18.56
CA SER A 67 0.94 18.89 -19.39
C SER A 67 0.72 18.49 -20.85
N ALA A 68 1.49 17.53 -21.37
CA ALA A 68 1.26 16.99 -22.71
C ALA A 68 -0.06 16.20 -22.80
N VAL A 69 -0.43 15.49 -21.71
CA VAL A 69 -1.62 14.64 -21.66
C VAL A 69 -2.35 14.82 -20.33
N ILE A 70 -3.16 15.89 -20.24
CA ILE A 70 -3.88 16.26 -19.02
C ILE A 70 -4.80 15.15 -18.52
N ALA A 71 -5.35 14.33 -19.44
CA ALA A 71 -6.22 13.21 -19.10
C ALA A 71 -5.57 12.19 -18.13
N LEU A 72 -4.24 12.11 -18.08
CA LEU A 72 -3.53 11.24 -17.14
C LEU A 72 -3.84 11.59 -15.67
N ALA A 73 -4.09 12.87 -15.38
CA ALA A 73 -4.41 13.34 -14.02
C ALA A 73 -5.65 12.67 -13.44
N PHE A 74 -6.62 12.33 -14.28
CA PHE A 74 -7.90 11.76 -13.86
C PHE A 74 -7.77 10.34 -13.28
N PHE A 75 -6.67 9.64 -13.59
CA PHE A 75 -6.44 8.27 -13.15
C PHE A 75 -5.54 8.18 -11.93
N ILE A 76 -4.87 9.27 -11.54
CA ILE A 76 -3.98 9.28 -10.37
C ILE A 76 -4.67 8.73 -9.11
N PRO A 77 -5.87 9.21 -8.71
CA PRO A 77 -6.50 8.74 -7.47
C PRO A 77 -6.81 7.24 -7.48
N VAL A 78 -7.29 6.70 -8.61
CA VAL A 78 -7.67 5.28 -8.70
C VAL A 78 -6.44 4.38 -8.75
N LEU A 79 -5.36 4.80 -9.41
CA LEU A 79 -4.11 4.03 -9.50
C LEU A 79 -3.43 3.90 -8.14
N ILE A 80 -3.29 5.04 -7.44
CA ILE A 80 -2.72 5.10 -6.11
C ILE A 80 -3.57 4.27 -5.12
N GLY A 81 -4.89 4.49 -5.11
CA GLY A 81 -5.80 3.75 -4.23
C GLY A 81 -5.78 2.23 -4.48
N THR A 82 -5.68 1.82 -5.75
CA THR A 82 -5.57 0.40 -6.12
C THR A 82 -4.28 -0.22 -5.57
N GLY A 83 -3.14 0.47 -5.71
CA GLY A 83 -1.86 0.00 -5.18
C GLY A 83 -1.87 -0.15 -3.66
N GLY A 84 -2.32 0.88 -2.94
CA GLY A 84 -2.45 0.85 -1.48
C GLY A 84 -3.36 -0.27 -0.98
N ASN A 85 -4.56 -0.42 -1.56
CA ASN A 85 -5.51 -1.47 -1.19
C ASN A 85 -4.93 -2.88 -1.42
N THR A 86 -4.27 -3.07 -2.56
CA THR A 86 -3.62 -4.33 -2.92
C THR A 86 -2.55 -4.70 -1.90
N SER A 87 -1.64 -3.76 -1.60
CA SER A 87 -0.57 -3.96 -0.62
C SER A 87 -1.10 -4.24 0.79
N ASN A 88 -2.17 -3.55 1.21
CA ASN A 88 -2.74 -3.73 2.54
C ASN A 88 -3.37 -5.13 2.71
N GLN A 89 -4.01 -5.67 1.67
CA GLN A 89 -4.57 -7.01 1.71
C GLN A 89 -3.49 -8.08 1.90
N VAL A 90 -2.44 -8.06 1.08
CA VAL A 90 -1.36 -9.05 1.19
C VAL A 90 -0.56 -8.87 2.49
N SER A 91 -0.32 -7.63 2.93
CA SER A 91 0.41 -7.35 4.17
C SER A 91 -0.32 -7.92 5.38
N ALA A 92 -1.64 -7.70 5.47
CA ALA A 92 -2.45 -8.27 6.56
C ALA A 92 -2.38 -9.81 6.60
N LEU A 93 -2.39 -10.47 5.43
CA LEU A 93 -2.27 -11.92 5.33
C LEU A 93 -0.88 -12.41 5.77
N VAL A 94 0.18 -11.73 5.35
CA VAL A 94 1.56 -12.10 5.66
C VAL A 94 1.91 -11.82 7.12
N ILE A 95 1.54 -10.65 7.67
CA ILE A 95 1.74 -10.31 9.09
C ILE A 95 1.08 -11.36 9.97
N ARG A 96 -0.18 -11.71 9.67
CA ARG A 96 -0.88 -12.76 10.40
C ARG A 96 -0.16 -14.11 10.29
N ALA A 97 0.24 -14.51 9.09
CA ALA A 97 0.93 -15.79 8.89
C ALA A 97 2.30 -15.85 9.61
N LEU A 98 3.00 -14.71 9.75
CA LEU A 98 4.21 -14.60 10.56
C LEU A 98 3.88 -14.72 12.06
N ALA A 99 2.85 -14.01 12.53
CA ALA A 99 2.43 -14.02 13.93
C ALA A 99 1.91 -15.38 14.40
N THR A 100 1.21 -16.14 13.54
CA THR A 100 0.72 -17.50 13.85
C THR A 100 1.77 -18.59 13.63
N GLY A 101 2.96 -18.25 13.12
CA GLY A 101 4.02 -19.21 12.81
C GLY A 101 3.76 -20.08 11.57
N GLU A 102 2.67 -19.83 10.82
CA GLU A 102 2.36 -20.50 9.56
C GLU A 102 3.40 -20.20 8.47
N LEU A 103 3.98 -18.99 8.50
CA LEU A 103 5.05 -18.54 7.62
C LEU A 103 6.35 -18.34 8.41
N THR A 104 7.43 -18.92 7.90
CA THR A 104 8.78 -18.73 8.46
C THR A 104 9.64 -17.90 7.50
N LEU A 105 10.64 -17.18 8.04
CA LEU A 105 11.51 -16.30 7.25
C LEU A 105 12.22 -17.01 6.08
N ASN A 106 12.50 -18.30 6.21
CA ASN A 106 13.17 -19.09 5.16
C ASN A 106 12.26 -19.34 3.95
N ARG A 107 10.95 -19.21 4.09
CA ARG A 107 9.94 -19.45 3.05
C ARG A 107 9.53 -18.18 2.29
N TRP A 108 10.26 -17.08 2.45
CA TRP A 108 9.97 -15.80 1.78
C TRP A 108 9.84 -15.92 0.26
N PHE A 109 10.61 -16.81 -0.37
CA PHE A 109 10.57 -17.00 -1.82
C PHE A 109 9.26 -17.66 -2.30
N GLU A 110 8.61 -18.46 -1.44
CA GLU A 110 7.29 -19.03 -1.74
C GLU A 110 6.22 -17.93 -1.78
N VAL A 111 6.32 -16.94 -0.88
CA VAL A 111 5.46 -15.75 -0.90
C VAL A 111 5.65 -14.99 -2.20
N VAL A 112 6.89 -14.72 -2.62
CA VAL A 112 7.16 -14.04 -3.90
C VAL A 112 6.50 -14.75 -5.08
N LYS A 113 6.70 -16.07 -5.21
CA LYS A 113 6.12 -16.84 -6.32
C LYS A 113 4.59 -16.77 -6.31
N LYS A 114 3.98 -16.98 -5.14
CA LYS A 114 2.53 -16.95 -4.99
C LYS A 114 1.97 -15.57 -5.34
N GLU A 115 2.58 -14.52 -4.80
CA GLU A 115 2.11 -13.15 -4.96
C GLU A 115 2.39 -12.57 -6.35
N LEU A 116 3.40 -13.06 -7.07
CA LEU A 116 3.55 -12.77 -8.51
C LEU A 116 2.36 -13.28 -9.32
N VAL A 117 1.94 -14.53 -9.09
CA VAL A 117 0.82 -15.13 -9.81
C VAL A 117 -0.49 -14.43 -9.42
N VAL A 118 -0.75 -14.26 -8.13
CA VAL A 118 -1.94 -13.56 -7.63
C VAL A 118 -1.95 -12.12 -8.16
N GLY A 119 -0.84 -11.40 -8.08
CA GLY A 119 -0.71 -10.03 -8.53
C GLY A 119 -0.92 -9.88 -10.03
N PHE A 120 -0.44 -10.83 -10.83
CA PHE A 120 -0.69 -10.84 -12.27
C PHE A 120 -2.17 -11.08 -12.60
N LEU A 121 -2.83 -12.03 -11.92
CA LEU A 121 -4.25 -12.32 -12.14
C LEU A 121 -5.15 -11.14 -11.71
N LEU A 122 -4.89 -10.57 -10.54
CA LEU A 122 -5.58 -9.36 -10.05
C LEU A 122 -5.30 -8.18 -10.97
N GLY A 123 -4.03 -8.01 -11.36
CA GLY A 123 -3.57 -6.95 -12.24
C GLY A 123 -4.27 -6.98 -13.60
N ILE A 124 -4.38 -8.15 -14.23
CA ILE A 124 -5.15 -8.31 -15.49
C ILE A 124 -6.61 -7.94 -15.27
N THR A 125 -7.22 -8.48 -14.21
CA THR A 125 -8.65 -8.28 -13.94
C THR A 125 -8.98 -6.81 -13.76
N ILE A 126 -8.24 -6.12 -12.88
CA ILE A 126 -8.45 -4.70 -12.59
C ILE A 126 -7.97 -3.84 -13.77
N GLY A 127 -6.87 -4.22 -14.41
CA GLY A 127 -6.28 -3.53 -15.56
C GLY A 127 -7.20 -3.50 -16.76
N ILE A 128 -7.92 -4.58 -17.07
CA ILE A 128 -8.95 -4.59 -18.12
C ILE A 128 -10.07 -3.61 -17.78
N LEU A 129 -10.58 -3.64 -16.54
CA LEU A 129 -11.65 -2.75 -16.10
C LEU A 129 -11.25 -1.27 -16.21
N LEU A 130 -10.07 -0.92 -15.70
CA LEU A 130 -9.57 0.46 -15.72
C LEU A 130 -9.09 0.88 -17.11
N SER A 131 -8.65 -0.05 -17.97
CA SER A 131 -8.35 0.22 -19.38
C SER A 131 -9.61 0.61 -20.16
N LEU A 132 -10.73 -0.07 -19.93
CA LEU A 132 -12.02 0.28 -20.57
C LEU A 132 -12.50 1.66 -20.11
N TRP A 133 -12.36 1.96 -18.82
CA TRP A 133 -12.67 3.28 -18.29
C TRP A 133 -11.72 4.36 -18.85
N GLY A 134 -10.43 4.03 -18.97
CA GLY A 134 -9.39 4.86 -19.56
C GLY A 134 -9.66 5.19 -21.03
N TYR A 135 -10.10 4.20 -21.80
CA TYR A 135 -10.54 4.37 -23.18
C TYR A 135 -11.68 5.39 -23.27
N TRP A 136 -12.68 5.27 -22.39
CA TRP A 136 -13.85 6.14 -22.42
C TRP A 136 -13.55 7.58 -21.98
N LYS A 137 -12.67 7.76 -20.97
CA LYS A 137 -12.36 9.08 -20.40
C LYS A 137 -11.23 9.82 -21.11
N GLY A 138 -10.21 9.12 -21.59
CA GLY A 138 -9.00 9.70 -22.17
C GLY A 138 -8.80 9.37 -23.65
N GLY A 139 -9.62 8.51 -24.24
CA GLY A 139 -9.51 8.08 -25.63
C GLY A 139 -8.67 6.81 -25.83
N PRO A 140 -8.54 6.36 -27.09
CA PRO A 140 -8.00 5.04 -27.42
C PRO A 140 -6.53 4.83 -27.01
N GLN A 141 -5.76 5.92 -26.88
CA GLN A 141 -4.36 5.87 -26.45
C GLN A 141 -4.20 5.73 -24.94
N ILE A 142 -5.18 6.21 -24.15
CA ILE A 142 -5.09 6.26 -22.69
C ILE A 142 -5.51 4.94 -22.03
N GLY A 143 -6.51 4.26 -22.59
CA GLY A 143 -6.95 2.95 -22.08
C GLY A 143 -5.79 1.96 -21.86
N PRO A 144 -4.99 1.66 -22.90
CA PRO A 144 -3.84 0.77 -22.77
C PRO A 144 -2.80 1.24 -21.76
N VAL A 145 -2.51 2.55 -21.69
CA VAL A 145 -1.56 3.11 -20.71
C VAL A 145 -2.04 2.84 -19.29
N VAL A 146 -3.32 3.10 -19.01
CA VAL A 146 -3.92 2.83 -17.70
C VAL A 146 -3.91 1.33 -17.41
N GLY A 147 -4.33 0.49 -18.35
CA GLY A 147 -4.38 -0.96 -18.17
C GLY A 147 -3.02 -1.58 -17.84
N VAL A 148 -2.00 -1.27 -18.64
CA VAL A 148 -0.63 -1.76 -18.43
C VAL A 148 -0.08 -1.25 -17.09
N SER A 149 -0.31 0.03 -16.78
CA SER A 149 0.15 0.61 -15.52
C SER A 149 -0.47 -0.10 -14.32
N VAL A 150 -1.79 -0.35 -14.34
CA VAL A 150 -2.49 -1.06 -13.25
C VAL A 150 -1.92 -2.46 -13.05
N ILE A 151 -1.67 -3.21 -14.13
CA ILE A 151 -1.08 -4.55 -14.03
C ILE A 151 0.26 -4.48 -13.28
N LEU A 152 1.14 -3.56 -13.69
CA LEU A 152 2.45 -3.40 -13.08
C LEU A 152 2.37 -2.90 -11.63
N ILE A 153 1.49 -1.95 -11.35
CA ILE A 153 1.27 -1.41 -10.00
C ILE A 153 0.74 -2.50 -9.06
N VAL A 154 -0.21 -3.32 -9.49
CA VAL A 154 -0.78 -4.41 -8.66
C VAL A 154 0.27 -5.48 -8.38
N ILE A 155 1.04 -5.90 -9.39
CA ILE A 155 2.15 -6.85 -9.18
C ILE A 155 3.17 -6.28 -8.18
N TRP A 156 3.59 -5.03 -8.38
CA TRP A 156 4.52 -4.35 -7.50
C TRP A 156 3.98 -4.23 -6.07
N SER A 157 2.72 -3.85 -5.93
CA SER A 157 2.05 -3.68 -4.63
C SER A 157 1.93 -5.00 -3.87
N ASN A 158 1.62 -6.09 -4.58
CA ASN A 158 1.62 -7.43 -4.00
C ASN A 158 3.01 -7.86 -3.50
N LEU A 159 4.06 -7.59 -4.28
CA LEU A 159 5.42 -7.88 -3.89
C LEU A 159 5.86 -7.08 -2.67
N VAL A 160 5.62 -5.76 -2.68
CA VAL A 160 5.99 -4.88 -1.56
C VAL A 160 5.21 -5.27 -0.30
N GLY A 161 3.89 -5.39 -0.38
CA GLY A 161 3.07 -5.74 0.77
C GLY A 161 3.35 -7.14 1.32
N GLY A 162 3.74 -8.09 0.47
CA GLY A 162 4.11 -9.44 0.90
C GLY A 162 5.53 -9.57 1.45
N LEU A 163 6.50 -8.82 0.92
CA LEU A 163 7.90 -8.92 1.33
C LEU A 163 8.25 -8.03 2.51
N LEU A 164 7.63 -6.86 2.61
CA LEU A 164 8.05 -5.86 3.58
C LEU A 164 7.87 -6.32 5.05
N PRO A 165 6.77 -6.98 5.44
CA PRO A 165 6.66 -7.60 6.77
C PRO A 165 7.79 -8.61 7.04
N ILE A 166 8.12 -9.46 6.07
CA ILE A 166 9.18 -10.48 6.19
C ILE A 166 10.55 -9.81 6.37
N ILE A 167 10.82 -8.74 5.62
CA ILE A 167 12.07 -7.97 5.72
C ILE A 167 12.20 -7.36 7.11
N LEU A 168 11.12 -6.74 7.62
CA LEU A 168 11.10 -6.15 8.97
C LEU A 168 11.38 -7.21 10.05
N THR A 169 10.68 -8.34 10.00
CA THR A 169 10.92 -9.44 10.94
C THR A 169 12.35 -9.98 10.85
N ARG A 170 12.94 -10.04 9.65
CA ARG A 170 14.32 -10.49 9.46
C ARG A 170 15.36 -9.56 10.10
N ILE A 171 15.10 -8.26 10.15
CA ILE A 171 15.98 -7.28 10.80
C ILE A 171 15.64 -7.05 12.27
N GLY A 172 14.74 -7.86 12.85
CA GLY A 172 14.36 -7.79 14.25
C GLY A 172 13.34 -6.71 14.59
N LEU A 173 12.65 -6.15 13.58
CA LEU A 173 11.55 -5.23 13.78
C LEU A 173 10.20 -5.97 13.76
N ASP A 174 9.28 -5.48 14.59
CA ASP A 174 7.90 -5.93 14.61
C ASP A 174 7.24 -5.66 13.24
N PRO A 175 6.73 -6.68 12.53
CA PRO A 175 6.08 -6.49 11.25
C PRO A 175 4.78 -5.65 11.34
N ALA A 176 4.11 -5.59 12.49
CA ALA A 176 2.95 -4.73 12.72
C ALA A 176 3.33 -3.24 12.77
N PHE A 177 4.62 -2.91 12.94
CA PHE A 177 5.14 -1.54 12.83
C PHE A 177 4.79 -0.89 11.48
N ILE A 178 4.72 -1.69 10.40
CA ILE A 178 4.33 -1.16 9.11
C ILE A 178 2.81 -1.00 9.02
N SER A 179 2.36 0.16 9.45
CA SER A 179 0.95 0.51 9.37
C SER A 179 0.47 0.51 7.91
N SER A 180 -0.81 0.16 7.72
CA SER A 180 -1.48 0.22 6.41
C SER A 180 -1.35 1.59 5.74
N PRO A 181 -1.46 2.73 6.46
CA PRO A 181 -1.20 4.05 5.88
C PRO A 181 0.23 4.25 5.36
N LEU A 182 1.25 3.75 6.08
CA LEU A 182 2.65 3.88 5.65
C LEU A 182 2.92 3.08 4.38
N LEU A 183 2.37 1.85 4.29
CA LEU A 183 2.39 1.07 3.06
C LEU A 183 1.74 1.83 1.93
N SER A 184 0.52 2.33 2.11
CA SER A 184 -0.16 3.14 1.10
C SER A 184 0.74 4.26 0.59
N THR A 185 1.33 5.09 1.46
CA THR A 185 2.23 6.19 1.01
C THR A 185 3.41 5.69 0.15
N LEU A 186 4.03 4.57 0.50
CA LEU A 186 5.11 3.98 -0.31
C LEU A 186 4.60 3.57 -1.71
N LEU A 187 3.39 3.02 -1.77
CA LEU A 187 2.75 2.61 -3.03
C LEU A 187 2.19 3.79 -3.82
N ASP A 188 1.83 4.90 -3.19
CA ASP A 188 1.51 6.16 -3.88
C ASP A 188 2.72 6.62 -4.70
N ILE A 189 3.89 6.68 -4.07
CA ILE A 189 5.14 7.14 -4.69
C ILE A 189 5.55 6.20 -5.82
N THR A 190 5.69 4.91 -5.52
CA THR A 190 6.17 3.92 -6.49
C THR A 190 5.15 3.63 -7.58
N GLY A 191 3.86 3.65 -7.25
CA GLY A 191 2.77 3.49 -8.22
C GLY A 191 2.71 4.64 -9.21
N LEU A 192 2.90 5.89 -8.77
CA LEU A 192 3.02 7.03 -9.67
C LEU A 192 4.26 6.97 -10.56
N LEU A 193 5.41 6.53 -10.02
CA LEU A 193 6.61 6.32 -10.83
C LEU A 193 6.33 5.34 -11.96
N ILE A 194 5.74 4.18 -11.65
CA ILE A 194 5.35 3.17 -12.66
C ILE A 194 4.40 3.79 -13.69
N TYR A 195 3.33 4.45 -13.22
CA TYR A 195 2.33 5.03 -14.10
C TYR A 195 2.91 6.04 -15.09
N PHE A 196 3.68 7.01 -14.59
CA PHE A 196 4.25 8.04 -15.45
C PHE A 196 5.36 7.52 -16.35
N MET A 197 6.16 6.53 -15.91
CA MET A 197 7.13 5.87 -16.77
C MET A 197 6.43 5.15 -17.94
N VAL A 198 5.37 4.40 -17.66
CA VAL A 198 4.57 3.73 -18.70
C VAL A 198 3.97 4.76 -19.66
N ALA A 199 3.35 5.82 -19.12
CA ALA A 199 2.77 6.89 -19.93
C ALA A 199 3.81 7.56 -20.83
N ASN A 200 5.00 7.86 -20.31
CA ASN A 200 6.07 8.49 -21.07
C ASN A 200 6.53 7.60 -22.23
N VAL A 201 6.84 6.32 -21.94
CA VAL A 201 7.29 5.35 -22.96
C VAL A 201 6.22 5.12 -24.04
N MET A 202 4.94 5.06 -23.65
CA MET A 202 3.86 4.74 -24.59
C MET A 202 3.33 5.94 -25.38
N LEU A 203 3.39 7.16 -24.83
CA LEU A 203 2.76 8.34 -25.44
C LEU A 203 3.76 9.36 -25.97
N LEU A 204 4.92 9.51 -25.35
CA LEU A 204 5.82 10.66 -25.59
C LEU A 204 7.20 10.29 -26.14
N LYS A 205 7.63 9.04 -25.96
CA LYS A 205 8.95 8.49 -26.34
C LYS A 205 10.14 9.27 -25.77
#